data_AF-A0A967VX08-F1
#
_entry.id   AF-A0A967VX08-F1
#
_cell.length_a   1.000
_cell.length_b   1.000
_cell.length_c   1.000
_cell.angle_alpha   90.00
_cell.angle_beta   90.00
_cell.angle_gamma   90.00
#
_symmetry.space_group_name_H-M   'P 1'
#
loop_
_entity.id
_entity.type
_entity.pdbx_description
1 polymer ?
#
loop_
_entity_poly.entity_id
_entity_poly.type
_entity_poly.pdbx_seq_one_letter_code
_entity_poly.pdbx_strand_id
1 'polypeptide(L)'
;KAYVEAASAAGAGDIYLIYKHIFPNVLTLVFVQLATGVSGSILQEAALSFLALTPQNLVSWGRMLQEGHNAGALMNNAWWF
;
A
#
# COMPACT_ATOMS: atom_id res chain seq x y z
N LYS A 1 21.91 11.64 16.52
CA LYS A 1 22.36 12.99 16.11
C LYS A 1 23.87 13.03 15.95
N ALA A 2 24.63 12.65 16.99
CA ALA A 2 26.09 12.58 16.94
C ALA A 2 26.69 11.87 15.70
N TYR A 3 26.10 10.75 15.24
CA TYR A 3 26.66 9.98 14.10
C TYR A 3 26.51 10.69 12.75
N VAL A 4 25.41 11.42 12.53
CA VAL A 4 25.16 12.15 11.28
C VAL A 4 25.96 13.44 11.27
N GLU A 5 26.02 14.14 12.41
CA GLU A 5 26.83 15.35 12.58
C GLU A 5 28.33 15.04 12.48
N ALA A 6 28.79 13.93 13.06
CA ALA A 6 30.18 13.49 12.95
C ALA A 6 30.55 13.06 11.51
N ALA A 7 29.67 12.34 10.82
CA ALA A 7 29.90 11.95 9.43
C ALA A 7 29.88 13.16 8.48
N SER A 8 29.03 14.16 8.72
CA SER A 8 29.04 15.43 7.98
C SER A 8 30.32 16.23 8.24
N ALA A 9 30.76 16.34 9.51
CA ALA A 9 32.03 16.99 9.86
C ALA A 9 33.26 16.28 9.26
N ALA A 10 33.16 14.97 9.01
CA ALA A 10 34.17 14.17 8.32
C ALA A 10 34.14 14.32 6.78
N GLY A 11 33.26 15.17 6.23
CA GLY A 11 33.16 15.44 4.79
C GLY A 11 32.27 14.47 4.00
N ALA A 12 31.42 13.69 4.67
CA ALA A 12 30.48 12.81 3.97
C ALA A 12 29.39 13.62 3.25
N GLY A 13 29.11 13.28 1.98
CA GLY A 13 28.05 13.92 1.20
C GLY A 13 26.64 13.51 1.64
N ASP A 14 25.65 14.35 1.35
CA ASP A 14 24.26 14.18 1.79
C ASP A 14 23.65 12.84 1.38
N ILE A 15 23.92 12.39 0.15
CA ILE A 15 23.43 11.09 -0.35
C ILE A 15 23.98 9.94 0.51
N TYR A 16 25.26 10.00 0.89
CA TYR A 16 25.87 8.99 1.76
C TYR A 16 25.20 8.98 3.13
N LEU A 17 24.97 10.16 3.73
CA LEU A 17 24.31 10.29 5.03
C LEU A 17 22.88 9.73 4.99
N ILE A 18 22.13 10.05 3.93
CA ILE A 18 20.77 9.58 3.73
C ILE A 18 20.74 8.06 3.66
N TYR A 19 21.48 7.43 2.75
CA TYR A 19 21.39 5.98 2.56
C TYR A 19 22.05 5.16 3.68
N LYS A 20 23.15 5.65 4.27
CA LYS A 20 23.91 4.90 5.28
C LYS A 20 23.32 5.03 6.68
N HIS A 21 22.79 6.21 7.02
CA HIS A 21 22.43 6.53 8.40
C HIS A 21 20.95 6.86 8.58
N ILE A 22 20.33 7.57 7.64
CA ILE A 22 18.93 7.99 7.82
C ILE A 22 18.00 6.87 7.37
N PHE A 23 18.11 6.44 6.12
CA PHE A 23 17.23 5.46 5.48
C PHE A 23 17.04 4.17 6.30
N PRO A 24 18.09 3.47 6.78
CA PRO A 24 17.92 2.23 7.55
C PRO A 24 17.18 2.45 8.88
N ASN A 25 17.32 3.64 9.48
CA ASN A 25 16.71 3.95 10.77
C ASN A 25 15.23 4.36 10.65
N VAL A 26 14.83 5.03 9.56
CA VAL A 26 13.41 5.37 9.31
C VAL A 26 12.62 4.24 8.67
N LEU A 27 13.28 3.27 8.01
CA LEU A 27 12.60 2.13 7.37
C LEU A 27 11.66 1.38 8.34
N THR A 28 12.08 1.14 9.57
CA THR A 28 11.24 0.47 10.58
C THR A 28 9.92 1.18 10.80
N LEU A 29 9.94 2.52 10.88
CA LEU A 29 8.73 3.33 11.05
C LEU A 29 7.86 3.30 9.79
N VAL A 30 8.49 3.38 8.61
CA VAL A 30 7.80 3.30 7.32
C VAL A 30 7.07 1.95 7.19
N PHE A 31 7.70 0.83 7.58
CA PHE A 31 7.05 -0.48 7.54
C PHE A 31 5.80 -0.57 8.43
N VAL A 32 5.83 0.03 9.63
CA VAL A 32 4.65 0.08 10.52
C VAL A 32 3.52 0.89 9.87
N GLN A 33 3.85 2.02 9.26
CA GLN A 33 2.86 2.86 8.57
C GLN A 33 2.33 2.18 7.30
N LEU A 34 3.17 1.46 6.56
CA LEU A 34 2.73 0.69 5.39
C LEU A 34 1.81 -0.45 5.81
N ALA A 35 2.17 -1.22 6.82
CA ALA A 35 1.34 -2.34 7.30
C ALA A 35 -0.07 -1.88 7.71
N THR A 36 -0.18 -0.70 8.33
CA THR A 36 -1.47 -0.16 8.75
C THR A 36 -2.20 0.57 7.61
N GLY A 37 -1.51 1.43 6.85
CA GLY A 37 -2.10 2.24 5.79
C GLY A 37 -2.53 1.47 4.56
N VAL A 38 -1.73 0.48 4.12
CA VAL A 38 -2.02 -0.32 2.92
C VAL A 38 -3.35 -1.06 3.05
N SER A 39 -3.67 -1.55 4.25
CA SER A 39 -4.95 -2.23 4.49
C SER A 39 -6.16 -1.34 4.17
N GLY A 40 -6.12 -0.07 4.58
CA GLY A 40 -7.16 0.90 4.31
C GLY A 40 -7.22 1.28 2.82
N SER A 41 -6.07 1.46 2.18
CA SER A 41 -6.00 1.75 0.74
C SER A 41 -6.57 0.61 -0.11
N ILE A 42 -6.30 -0.64 0.24
CA ILE A 42 -6.89 -1.82 -0.43
C ILE A 42 -8.42 -1.80 -0.30
N LEU A 43 -8.95 -1.56 0.90
CA LEU A 43 -10.39 -1.52 1.12
C LEU A 43 -11.07 -0.39 0.32
N GLN A 44 -10.43 0.79 0.27
CA GLN A 44 -10.92 1.93 -0.50
C GLN A 44 -10.92 1.63 -2.01
N GLU A 45 -9.84 1.05 -2.53
CA GLU A 45 -9.77 0.65 -3.94
C GLU A 45 -10.84 -0.39 -4.27
N ALA A 46 -10.98 -1.43 -3.45
CA ALA A 46 -11.99 -2.46 -3.63
C ALA A 46 -13.41 -1.89 -3.60
N ALA A 47 -13.70 -0.93 -2.71
CA ALA A 47 -14.99 -0.24 -2.66
C ALA A 47 -15.24 0.60 -3.92
N LEU A 48 -14.25 1.34 -4.41
CA LEU A 48 -14.35 2.11 -5.66
C LEU A 48 -14.53 1.20 -6.88
N SER A 49 -13.80 0.09 -6.96
CA SER A 49 -13.98 -0.92 -8.00
C SER A 49 -15.35 -1.58 -7.94
N PHE A 50 -15.87 -1.86 -6.74
CA PHE A 50 -17.21 -2.40 -6.57
C PHE A 50 -18.29 -1.44 -7.09
N LEU A 51 -18.08 -0.13 -6.97
CA LEU A 51 -18.95 0.91 -7.52
C LEU A 51 -18.72 1.18 -9.02
N ALA A 52 -17.85 0.42 -9.70
CA ALA A 52 -17.41 0.66 -11.08
C ALA A 52 -16.83 2.07 -11.32
N LEU A 53 -16.21 2.67 -10.31
CA LEU A 53 -15.55 3.98 -10.41
C LEU A 53 -14.08 3.88 -10.86
N THR A 54 -13.56 2.65 -11.00
CA THR A 54 -12.22 2.37 -11.55
C THR A 54 -12.32 1.88 -13.00
N PRO A 55 -11.24 2.01 -13.80
CA PRO A 55 -11.19 1.47 -15.16
C PRO A 55 -11.54 -0.04 -15.21
N GLN A 56 -12.41 -0.44 -16.15
CA GLN A 56 -12.93 -1.81 -16.21
C GLN A 56 -11.97 -2.83 -16.81
N ASN A 57 -10.81 -2.40 -17.32
CA ASN A 57 -9.80 -3.27 -17.91
C ASN A 57 -8.88 -3.95 -16.88
N LEU A 58 -9.04 -3.62 -15.59
CA LEU A 58 -8.23 -4.16 -14.50
C LEU A 58 -9.05 -5.15 -13.68
N VAL A 59 -8.54 -6.37 -13.54
CA VAL A 59 -9.11 -7.37 -12.63
C VAL A 59 -8.66 -7.03 -11.21
N SER A 60 -9.62 -6.67 -10.35
CA SER A 60 -9.40 -6.42 -8.92
C SER A 60 -10.40 -7.23 -8.09
N TRP A 61 -10.11 -7.41 -6.80
CA TRP A 61 -11.00 -8.15 -5.89
C TRP A 61 -12.34 -7.44 -5.73
N GLY A 62 -12.35 -6.10 -5.69
CA GLY A 62 -13.59 -5.31 -5.68
C GLY A 62 -14.43 -5.52 -6.95
N ARG A 63 -13.77 -5.70 -8.10
CA ARG A 63 -14.45 -6.00 -9.37
C ARG A 63 -15.05 -7.41 -9.39
N MET A 64 -14.31 -8.42 -8.92
CA MET A 64 -14.84 -9.78 -8.80
C MET A 64 -16.09 -9.82 -7.90
N LEU A 65 -16.05 -9.10 -6.77
CA LEU A 65 -17.22 -8.95 -5.89
C LEU A 65 -18.39 -8.27 -6.60
N GLN A 66 -18.13 -7.24 -7.40
CA GLN A 66 -19.16 -6.56 -8.19
C GLN A 66 -19.82 -7.50 -9.20
N GLU A 67 -19.02 -8.29 -9.90
CA GLU A 67 -19.50 -9.24 -10.90
C GLU A 67 -20.36 -10.33 -10.26
N GLY A 68 -19.96 -10.83 -9.09
CA GLY A 68 -20.76 -11.81 -8.33
C GLY A 68 -22.06 -11.23 -7.82
N HIS A 69 -22.03 -9.98 -7.35
CA HIS A 69 -23.24 -9.27 -6.96
C HIS A 69 -24.21 -9.11 -8.15
N ASN A 70 -23.70 -8.67 -9.31
CA ASN A 70 -24.50 -8.47 -10.52
C ASN A 70 -25.03 -9.79 -11.11
N ALA A 71 -24.27 -10.88 -11.02
CA ALA A 71 -24.69 -12.22 -11.42
C ALA A 71 -25.70 -12.84 -10.43
N GLY A 72 -26.04 -12.15 -9.34
CA GLY A 72 -26.94 -12.65 -8.31
C GLY A 72 -26.37 -13.84 -7.54
N ALA A 73 -25.05 -13.96 -7.40
CA ALA A 73 -24.40 -15.08 -6.73
C ALA A 73 -24.93 -15.31 -5.30
N LEU A 74 -25.20 -14.22 -4.57
CA LEU A 74 -25.82 -14.26 -3.25
C LEU A 74 -27.25 -14.83 -3.27
N MET A 75 -28.05 -14.45 -4.27
CA MET A 75 -29.43 -14.93 -4.41
C MET A 75 -29.49 -16.39 -4.85
N ASN A 76 -28.54 -16.82 -5.67
CA ASN A 76 -28.44 -18.19 -6.18
C ASN A 76 -27.64 -19.12 -5.25
N ASN A 77 -27.21 -18.65 -4.08
CA ASN A 77 -26.38 -19.37 -3.13
C ASN A 77 -25.10 -19.95 -3.76
N ALA A 78 -24.53 -19.23 -4.74
CA ALA A 78 -23.34 -19.61 -5.48
C ALA A 78 -22.09 -19.19 -4.69
N TRP A 79 -21.75 -19.97 -3.65
CA TRP A 79 -20.59 -19.74 -2.79
C TRP A 79 -19.23 -19.86 -3.50
N TRP A 80 -19.22 -20.48 -4.68
CA TRP A 80 -18.04 -20.71 -5.51
C TRP A 80 -17.75 -19.58 -6.50
N PHE A 81 -18.62 -18.57 -6.56
CA PHE A 81 -18.38 -17.39 -7.37
C PHE A 81 -17.29 -16.53 -6.71
#